data_AF-A0A934UB76-F1
#
_entry.id   AF-A0A934UB76-F1
#
_cell.length_a   1.000
_cell.length_b   1.000
_cell.length_c   1.000
_cell.angle_alpha   90.00
_cell.angle_beta   90.00
_cell.angle_gamma   90.00
#
_symmetry.space_group_name_H-M   'P 1'
#
loop_
_entity.id
_entity.type
_entity.pdbx_description
1 polymer ?
#
loop_
_entity_poly.entity_id
_entity_poly.type
_entity_poly.pdbx_seq_one_letter_code
_entity_poly.pdbx_strand_id
1 'polypeptide(L)'
;MLLLDVENRVLTHFLGHGPTPTAADSLRRQPPLHRDLFDNFLYTATTIAVGEGTWAMFPTACANYLSAVDGDLQRPPPLIPPAIASTVAEILTQFQRAQPGDTTVDGLGSRITHHQHNLALRLFYELGGDRGDGPAAAGLRVHSKTMAARISDGFLHPALGGHMWSDVPAGPPHRPDGGRDITILRTIAALSYAWRTTPADRPTIERRILDRAHTLGWRTHSPGLIEDSPGRWYVQAPPPDSPTILP
;
A
#
# COMPACT_ATOMS: atom_id res chain seq x y z
N MET A 1 7.89 32.36 -9.25
CA MET A 1 6.66 31.63 -9.62
C MET A 1 6.86 30.16 -9.28
N LEU A 2 6.79 29.73 -8.00
CA LEU A 2 7.65 28.60 -7.58
C LEU A 2 7.22 27.64 -6.44
N LEU A 3 5.99 27.64 -5.88
CA LEU A 3 5.58 26.56 -4.94
C LEU A 3 4.05 26.45 -4.77
N LEU A 4 3.39 27.61 -4.63
CA LEU A 4 1.93 27.72 -4.57
C LEU A 4 1.23 27.09 -5.79
N ASP A 5 1.88 27.10 -6.96
CA ASP A 5 1.29 26.65 -8.21
C ASP A 5 1.22 25.12 -8.36
N VAL A 6 2.06 24.37 -7.62
CA VAL A 6 2.04 22.90 -7.58
C VAL A 6 1.00 22.44 -6.55
N GLU A 7 1.01 23.02 -5.35
CA GLU A 7 -0.02 22.74 -4.34
C GLU A 7 -1.42 23.05 -4.87
N ASN A 8 -1.60 24.17 -5.58
CA ASN A 8 -2.91 24.52 -6.13
C ASN A 8 -3.33 23.61 -7.30
N ARG A 9 -2.40 23.10 -8.13
CA ARG A 9 -2.70 22.11 -9.18
C ARG A 9 -3.02 20.74 -8.62
N VAL A 10 -2.24 20.28 -7.65
CA VAL A 10 -2.50 19.04 -6.90
C VAL A 10 -3.86 19.16 -6.22
N LEU A 11 -4.12 20.27 -5.51
CA LEU A 11 -5.38 20.55 -4.82
C LEU A 11 -6.58 20.62 -5.78
N THR A 12 -6.47 21.32 -6.92
CA THR A 12 -7.56 21.45 -7.90
C THR A 12 -7.87 20.12 -8.58
N HIS A 13 -6.86 19.29 -8.84
CA HIS A 13 -7.05 17.94 -9.37
C HIS A 13 -7.61 16.97 -8.30
N PHE A 14 -7.13 17.07 -7.06
CA PHE A 14 -7.59 16.28 -5.91
C PHE A 14 -9.06 16.54 -5.55
N LEU A 15 -9.47 17.81 -5.53
CA LEU A 15 -10.81 18.23 -5.09
C LEU A 15 -11.91 17.88 -6.10
N GLY A 16 -11.57 17.74 -7.39
CA GLY A 16 -12.56 17.46 -8.42
C GLY A 16 -12.83 15.97 -8.67
N HIS A 17 -11.79 15.12 -8.66
CA HIS A 17 -11.90 13.74 -9.16
C HIS A 17 -11.08 12.70 -8.38
N GLY A 18 -10.19 13.12 -7.46
CA GLY A 18 -9.10 12.27 -6.94
C GLY A 18 -8.01 12.03 -7.99
N PRO A 19 -6.70 12.10 -7.68
CA PRO A 19 -5.66 11.70 -8.61
C PRO A 19 -5.77 10.21 -8.93
N THR A 20 -5.53 9.84 -10.19
CA THR A 20 -5.25 8.44 -10.50
C THR A 20 -4.01 7.98 -9.71
N PRO A 21 -3.87 6.70 -9.37
CA PRO A 21 -2.67 6.21 -8.71
C PRO A 21 -1.37 6.58 -9.43
N THR A 22 -1.39 6.65 -10.76
CA THR A 22 -0.28 7.10 -11.61
C THR A 22 0.04 8.60 -11.45
N ALA A 23 -0.98 9.46 -11.38
CA ALA A 23 -0.78 10.90 -11.12
C ALA A 23 -0.23 11.13 -9.71
N ALA A 24 -0.68 10.34 -8.74
CA ALA A 24 -0.16 10.36 -7.40
C ALA A 24 1.30 9.89 -7.30
N ASP A 25 1.69 8.90 -8.10
CA ASP A 25 3.08 8.42 -8.24
C ASP A 25 4.04 9.55 -8.67
N SER A 26 3.60 10.42 -9.59
CA SER A 26 4.42 11.50 -10.15
C SER A 26 4.76 12.66 -9.21
N LEU A 27 4.11 12.75 -8.05
CA LEU A 27 4.31 13.83 -7.06
C LEU A 27 5.32 13.45 -5.96
N ARG A 28 6.03 12.33 -6.12
CA ARG A 28 7.01 11.83 -5.15
C ARG A 28 8.25 12.71 -5.06
N ARG A 29 8.81 12.83 -3.85
CA ARG A 29 10.23 13.23 -3.68
C ARG A 29 11.08 12.06 -4.16
N GLN A 30 12.12 12.31 -4.97
CA GLN A 30 12.94 11.25 -5.59
C GLN A 30 13.55 10.33 -4.53
N PRO A 31 13.05 9.09 -4.37
CA PRO A 31 13.67 8.11 -3.49
C PRO A 31 15.02 7.67 -4.09
N PRO A 32 15.90 7.01 -3.31
CA PRO A 32 16.98 6.25 -3.93
C PRO A 32 16.40 5.30 -4.98
N LEU A 33 16.97 5.29 -6.19
CA LEU A 33 16.41 4.58 -7.34
C LEU A 33 16.00 3.13 -7.02
N HIS A 34 16.87 2.39 -6.32
CA HIS A 34 16.60 1.00 -5.96
C HIS A 34 15.41 0.83 -4.99
N ARG A 35 15.21 1.78 -4.08
CA ARG A 35 14.06 1.80 -3.15
C ARG A 35 12.77 2.04 -3.91
N ASP A 36 12.76 2.99 -4.84
CA ASP A 36 11.58 3.27 -5.66
C ASP A 36 11.21 2.07 -6.54
N LEU A 37 12.19 1.45 -7.19
CA LEU A 37 12.00 0.23 -7.98
C LEU A 37 11.41 -0.91 -7.13
N PHE A 38 11.90 -1.10 -5.91
CA PHE A 38 11.42 -2.14 -5.00
C PHE A 38 9.97 -1.87 -4.55
N ASP A 39 9.66 -0.64 -4.20
CA ASP A 39 8.29 -0.30 -3.82
C ASP A 39 7.33 -0.39 -5.00
N ASN A 40 7.76 0.00 -6.21
CA ASN A 40 6.96 -0.14 -7.42
C ASN A 40 6.68 -1.61 -7.72
N PHE A 41 7.68 -2.49 -7.55
CA PHE A 41 7.48 -3.93 -7.61
C PHE A 41 6.38 -4.40 -6.65
N LEU A 42 6.47 -4.07 -5.35
CA LEU A 42 5.49 -4.51 -4.35
C LEU A 42 4.10 -3.92 -4.62
N TYR A 43 4.03 -2.65 -5.01
CA TYR A 43 2.77 -2.00 -5.39
C TYR A 43 2.11 -2.74 -6.54
N THR A 44 2.83 -2.93 -7.66
CA THR A 44 2.31 -3.62 -8.86
C THR A 44 1.97 -5.08 -8.58
N ALA A 45 2.80 -5.80 -7.81
CA ALA A 45 2.56 -7.20 -7.46
C ALA A 45 1.32 -7.41 -6.60
N THR A 46 0.92 -6.40 -5.81
CA THR A 46 -0.19 -6.49 -4.84
C THR A 46 -1.49 -5.86 -5.32
N THR A 47 -1.54 -5.24 -6.52
CA THR A 47 -2.74 -4.54 -6.99
C THR A 47 -3.98 -5.45 -7.00
N ILE A 48 -3.81 -6.74 -7.35
CA ILE A 48 -4.93 -7.69 -7.39
C ILE A 48 -5.59 -7.87 -6.01
N ALA A 49 -4.83 -7.75 -4.91
CA ALA A 49 -5.35 -7.87 -3.56
C ALA A 49 -6.22 -6.66 -3.16
N VAL A 50 -5.99 -5.50 -3.78
CA VAL A 50 -6.77 -4.27 -3.58
C VAL A 50 -7.92 -4.13 -4.59
N GLY A 51 -8.22 -5.18 -5.35
CA GLY A 51 -9.28 -5.17 -6.37
C GLY A 51 -8.88 -4.43 -7.65
N GLU A 52 -7.60 -4.07 -7.82
CA GLU A 52 -7.08 -3.40 -9.00
C GLU A 52 -6.23 -4.35 -9.87
N GLY A 53 -6.53 -4.44 -11.16
CA GLY A 53 -5.75 -5.27 -12.08
C GLY A 53 -6.04 -6.76 -11.98
N THR A 54 -5.06 -7.59 -12.35
CA THR A 54 -5.21 -9.05 -12.49
C THR A 54 -3.99 -9.79 -11.96
N TRP A 55 -4.04 -11.12 -11.86
CA TRP A 55 -2.87 -11.90 -11.46
C TRP A 55 -1.67 -11.76 -12.41
N ALA A 56 -1.88 -11.36 -13.67
CA ALA A 56 -0.79 -11.04 -14.61
C ALA A 56 0.07 -9.83 -14.20
N MET A 57 -0.38 -9.04 -13.21
CA MET A 57 0.43 -7.94 -12.67
C MET A 57 1.66 -8.44 -11.92
N PHE A 58 1.58 -9.60 -11.26
CA PHE A 58 2.73 -10.19 -10.56
C PHE A 58 3.90 -10.54 -11.48
N PRO A 59 3.74 -11.34 -12.56
CA PRO A 59 4.85 -11.63 -13.46
C PRO A 59 5.36 -10.39 -14.19
N THR A 60 4.50 -9.41 -14.47
CA THR A 60 4.89 -8.11 -15.03
C THR A 60 5.79 -7.34 -14.07
N ALA A 61 5.41 -7.27 -12.79
CA ALA A 61 6.20 -6.62 -11.74
C ALA A 61 7.56 -7.29 -11.58
N CYS A 62 7.61 -8.63 -11.54
CA CYS A 62 8.86 -9.40 -11.44
C CYS A 62 9.79 -9.09 -12.63
N ALA A 63 9.26 -9.14 -13.85
CA ALA A 63 10.05 -8.88 -15.06
C ALA A 63 10.59 -7.44 -15.10
N ASN A 64 9.77 -6.45 -14.75
CA ASN A 64 10.18 -5.05 -14.72
C ASN A 64 11.26 -4.79 -13.66
N TYR A 65 11.09 -5.34 -12.46
CA TYR A 65 12.06 -5.15 -11.38
C TYR A 65 13.38 -5.83 -11.68
N LEU A 66 13.37 -7.10 -12.09
CA LEU A 66 14.58 -7.83 -12.49
C LEU A 66 15.33 -7.13 -13.61
N SER A 67 14.61 -6.58 -14.60
CA SER A 67 15.21 -5.80 -15.67
C SER A 67 15.83 -4.50 -15.17
N ALA A 68 15.22 -3.84 -14.18
CA ALA A 68 15.69 -2.56 -13.66
C ALA A 68 16.89 -2.68 -12.72
N VAL A 69 17.04 -3.83 -12.05
CA VAL A 69 18.20 -4.12 -11.19
C VAL A 69 19.26 -4.99 -11.89
N ASP A 70 19.11 -5.24 -13.19
CA ASP A 70 19.99 -6.12 -13.99
C ASP A 70 20.21 -7.50 -13.35
N GLY A 71 19.18 -8.02 -12.67
CA GLY A 71 19.23 -9.27 -11.91
C GLY A 71 20.05 -9.23 -10.62
N ASP A 72 20.65 -8.09 -10.23
CA ASP A 72 21.36 -7.95 -8.95
C ASP A 72 20.37 -7.86 -7.78
N LEU A 73 20.14 -9.01 -7.15
CA LEU A 73 19.32 -9.17 -5.95
C LEU A 73 20.15 -9.21 -4.66
N GLN A 74 21.49 -9.14 -4.75
CA GLN A 74 22.38 -9.25 -3.60
C GLN A 74 22.49 -7.92 -2.85
N ARG A 75 22.27 -6.80 -3.55
CA ARG A 75 22.23 -5.48 -2.94
C ARG A 75 20.85 -5.23 -2.30
N PRO A 76 20.73 -5.07 -0.96
CA PRO A 76 19.45 -4.73 -0.37
C PRO A 76 19.07 -3.27 -0.72
N PRO A 77 17.79 -3.00 -1.06
CA PRO A 77 17.31 -1.64 -1.22
C PRO A 77 17.49 -0.84 0.08
N PRO A 78 17.86 0.45 0.02
CA PRO A 78 18.02 1.25 1.22
C PRO A 78 16.67 1.45 1.93
N LEU A 79 16.69 1.55 3.26
CA LEU A 79 15.51 1.73 4.14
C LEU A 79 14.52 0.54 4.16
N ILE A 80 14.80 -0.51 3.39
CA ILE A 80 14.12 -1.81 3.52
C ILE A 80 14.88 -2.66 4.55
N PRO A 81 14.19 -3.26 5.54
CA PRO A 81 14.81 -4.23 6.43
C PRO A 81 15.41 -5.39 5.63
N PRO A 82 16.63 -5.85 5.95
CA PRO A 82 17.31 -6.91 5.19
C PRO A 82 16.46 -8.17 5.01
N ALA A 83 15.73 -8.60 6.05
CA ALA A 83 14.86 -9.78 5.96
C ALA A 83 13.76 -9.64 4.89
N ILE A 84 13.18 -8.45 4.74
CA ILE A 84 12.16 -8.17 3.72
C ILE A 84 12.78 -8.20 2.32
N ALA A 85 13.97 -7.62 2.16
CA ALA A 85 14.71 -7.68 0.90
C ALA A 85 15.08 -9.12 0.53
N SER A 86 15.53 -9.92 1.50
CA SER A 86 15.88 -11.34 1.30
C SER A 86 14.68 -12.17 0.86
N THR A 87 13.51 -12.03 1.50
CA THR A 87 12.28 -12.69 1.07
C THR A 87 11.94 -12.38 -0.39
N VAL A 88 11.99 -11.10 -0.77
CA VAL A 88 11.72 -10.71 -2.17
C VAL A 88 12.76 -11.27 -3.13
N ALA A 89 14.05 -11.24 -2.75
CA ALA A 89 15.13 -11.81 -3.56
C ALA A 89 14.96 -13.33 -3.78
N GLU A 90 14.57 -14.09 -2.74
CA GLU A 90 14.30 -15.53 -2.86
C GLU A 90 13.17 -15.83 -3.84
N ILE A 91 12.08 -15.05 -3.77
CA ILE A 91 10.93 -15.19 -4.68
C ILE A 91 11.35 -14.88 -6.12
N LEU A 92 12.07 -13.78 -6.33
CA LEU A 92 12.52 -13.36 -7.66
C LEU A 92 13.56 -14.29 -8.26
N THR A 93 14.39 -14.95 -7.45
CA THR A 93 15.36 -15.96 -7.92
C THR A 93 14.66 -17.20 -8.49
N GLN A 94 13.47 -17.54 -7.97
CA GLN A 94 12.65 -18.64 -8.47
C GLN A 94 11.72 -18.22 -9.61
N PHE A 95 11.61 -16.93 -9.90
CA PHE A 95 10.72 -16.42 -10.94
C PHE A 95 11.22 -16.84 -12.32
N GLN A 96 10.29 -17.36 -13.12
CA GLN A 96 10.52 -17.72 -14.52
C GLN A 96 9.42 -17.08 -15.38
N ARG A 97 9.83 -16.52 -16.52
CA ARG A 97 8.88 -16.07 -17.55
C ARG A 97 8.14 -17.28 -18.11
N ALA A 98 6.86 -17.08 -18.41
CA ALA A 98 6.03 -18.12 -19.01
C ALA A 98 6.65 -18.59 -20.34
N GLN A 99 6.74 -19.90 -20.52
CA GLN A 99 7.24 -20.54 -21.71
C GLN A 99 6.08 -21.12 -22.54
N PRO A 100 6.27 -21.31 -23.86
CA PRO A 100 5.33 -22.05 -24.67
C PRO A 100 5.11 -23.45 -24.09
N GLY A 101 3.85 -23.81 -23.80
CA GLY A 101 3.47 -25.09 -23.21
C GLY A 101 3.18 -25.07 -21.71
N ASP A 102 3.45 -23.95 -21.03
CA ASP A 102 3.12 -23.82 -19.60
C ASP A 102 1.61 -23.87 -19.36
N THR A 103 1.21 -24.56 -18.30
CA THR A 103 -0.19 -24.61 -17.86
C THR A 103 -0.57 -23.35 -17.09
N THR A 104 -1.60 -22.65 -17.58
CA THR A 104 -2.17 -21.48 -16.92
C THR A 104 -3.20 -21.86 -15.87
N VAL A 105 -3.39 -21.01 -14.86
CA VAL A 105 -4.41 -21.22 -13.85
C VAL A 105 -5.78 -20.83 -14.39
N ASP A 106 -6.68 -21.81 -14.48
CA ASP A 106 -8.06 -21.58 -14.92
C ASP A 106 -8.85 -20.74 -13.93
N GLY A 107 -9.79 -19.95 -14.42
CA GLY A 107 -10.71 -19.16 -13.59
C GLY A 107 -10.14 -17.85 -13.01
N LEU A 108 -8.86 -17.55 -13.21
CA LEU A 108 -8.21 -16.31 -12.71
C LEU A 108 -8.20 -15.13 -13.71
N GLY A 109 -8.90 -15.26 -14.83
CA GLY A 109 -9.11 -14.18 -15.82
C GLY A 109 -7.83 -13.61 -16.46
N SER A 110 -6.67 -14.25 -16.24
CA SER A 110 -5.36 -13.74 -16.65
C SER A 110 -4.39 -14.90 -16.96
N ARG A 111 -3.45 -14.68 -17.88
CA ARG A 111 -2.45 -15.68 -18.31
C ARG A 111 -1.31 -15.79 -17.31
N ILE A 112 -1.62 -16.20 -16.08
CA ILE A 112 -0.61 -16.55 -15.07
C ILE A 112 -0.42 -18.07 -15.04
N THR A 113 0.83 -18.52 -14.93
CA THR A 113 1.13 -19.96 -14.77
C THR A 113 0.94 -20.40 -13.32
N HIS A 114 0.73 -21.69 -13.08
CA HIS A 114 0.65 -22.22 -11.71
C HIS A 114 1.88 -21.87 -10.86
N HIS A 115 3.08 -21.94 -11.45
CA HIS A 115 4.33 -21.57 -10.78
C HIS A 115 4.34 -20.10 -10.35
N GLN A 116 4.01 -19.19 -11.28
CA GLN A 116 3.96 -17.75 -11.00
C GLN A 116 2.89 -17.41 -9.96
N HIS A 117 1.74 -18.07 -10.02
CA HIS A 117 0.68 -17.88 -9.02
C HIS A 117 1.14 -18.33 -7.63
N ASN A 118 1.82 -19.47 -7.52
CA ASN A 118 2.38 -19.93 -6.24
C ASN A 118 3.42 -18.97 -5.66
N LEU A 119 4.27 -18.39 -6.51
CA LEU A 119 5.24 -17.35 -6.08
C LEU A 119 4.52 -16.07 -5.60
N ALA A 120 3.44 -15.66 -6.27
CA ALA A 120 2.65 -14.51 -5.84
C ALA A 120 1.99 -14.75 -4.47
N LEU A 121 1.41 -15.94 -4.26
CA LEU A 121 0.83 -16.34 -2.98
C LEU A 121 1.91 -16.36 -1.88
N ARG A 122 3.09 -16.90 -2.18
CA ARG A 122 4.22 -16.93 -1.25
C ARG A 122 4.65 -15.51 -0.86
N LEU A 123 4.74 -14.58 -1.81
CA LEU A 123 5.00 -13.15 -1.53
C LEU A 123 3.97 -12.57 -0.55
N PHE A 124 2.68 -12.81 -0.81
CA PHE A 124 1.60 -12.29 0.01
C PHE A 124 1.66 -12.83 1.44
N TYR A 125 1.87 -14.14 1.60
CA TYR A 125 1.91 -14.76 2.93
C TYR A 125 3.19 -14.45 3.70
N GLU A 126 4.38 -14.43 3.07
CA GLU A 126 5.62 -14.17 3.79
C GLU A 126 5.74 -12.71 4.23
N LEU A 127 5.30 -11.74 3.41
CA LEU A 127 5.36 -10.33 3.76
C LEU A 127 4.12 -9.83 4.51
N GLY A 128 2.94 -10.38 4.19
CA GLY A 128 1.65 -10.00 4.76
C GLY A 128 1.30 -10.80 6.01
N GLY A 129 1.87 -12.00 6.18
CA GLY A 129 1.54 -12.96 7.22
C GLY A 129 0.32 -13.83 6.86
N ASP A 130 0.40 -15.11 7.16
CA ASP A 130 -0.74 -16.03 7.10
C ASP A 130 -1.52 -16.01 8.42
N ARG A 131 -2.79 -15.57 8.36
CA ARG A 131 -3.71 -15.53 9.50
C ARG A 131 -4.94 -16.42 9.28
N GLY A 132 -4.93 -17.29 8.27
CA GLY A 132 -6.09 -18.11 7.91
C GLY A 132 -7.24 -17.33 7.26
N ASP A 133 -7.00 -16.08 6.84
CA ASP A 133 -7.97 -15.21 6.18
C ASP A 133 -7.77 -15.13 4.65
N GLY A 134 -6.84 -15.92 4.13
CA GLY A 134 -6.60 -16.14 2.70
C GLY A 134 -5.67 -15.10 2.04
N PRO A 135 -5.36 -15.32 0.75
CA PRO A 135 -4.28 -14.60 0.08
C PRO A 135 -4.62 -13.15 -0.23
N ALA A 136 -5.90 -12.82 -0.44
CA ALA A 136 -6.34 -11.45 -0.64
C ALA A 136 -6.06 -10.59 0.60
N ALA A 137 -6.36 -11.09 1.80
CA ALA A 137 -6.09 -10.39 3.06
C ALA A 137 -4.58 -10.27 3.32
N ALA A 138 -3.80 -11.32 3.02
CA ALA A 138 -2.35 -11.27 3.11
C ALA A 138 -1.75 -10.23 2.15
N GLY A 139 -2.17 -10.21 0.88
CA GLY A 139 -1.74 -9.21 -0.10
C GLY A 139 -2.12 -7.78 0.28
N LEU A 140 -3.32 -7.58 0.87
CA LEU A 140 -3.74 -6.29 1.42
C LEU A 140 -2.81 -5.79 2.53
N ARG A 141 -2.32 -6.68 3.39
CA ARG A 141 -1.34 -6.32 4.43
C ARG A 141 0.00 -5.90 3.80
N VAL A 142 0.47 -6.58 2.76
CA VAL A 142 1.69 -6.17 2.02
C VAL A 142 1.51 -4.80 1.39
N HIS A 143 0.38 -4.56 0.73
CA HIS A 143 0.04 -3.27 0.14
C HIS A 143 0.03 -2.16 1.20
N SER A 144 -0.67 -2.40 2.31
CA SER A 144 -0.79 -1.45 3.43
C SER A 144 0.57 -1.09 4.03
N LYS A 145 1.44 -2.08 4.28
CA LYS A 145 2.81 -1.86 4.78
C LYS A 145 3.66 -1.05 3.79
N THR A 146 3.53 -1.31 2.49
CA THR A 146 4.24 -0.58 1.44
C THR A 146 3.83 0.89 1.40
N MET A 147 2.53 1.17 1.42
CA MET A 147 2.00 2.54 1.43
C MET A 147 2.37 3.29 2.72
N ALA A 148 2.26 2.62 3.88
CA ALA A 148 2.72 3.17 5.15
C ALA A 148 4.21 3.52 5.11
N ALA A 149 5.06 2.62 4.60
CA ALA A 149 6.50 2.86 4.51
C ALA A 149 6.81 4.09 3.64
N ARG A 150 6.17 4.21 2.47
CA ARG A 150 6.33 5.35 1.54
C ARG A 150 5.98 6.70 2.17
N ILE A 151 4.88 6.75 2.93
CA ILE A 151 4.46 7.96 3.64
C ILE A 151 5.46 8.27 4.76
N SER A 152 5.82 7.26 5.56
CA SER A 152 6.71 7.42 6.72
C SER A 152 8.14 7.82 6.36
N ASP A 153 8.65 7.35 5.22
CA ASP A 153 9.97 7.71 4.69
C ASP A 153 9.95 9.08 3.98
N GLY A 154 8.78 9.73 3.88
CA GLY A 154 8.63 11.05 3.27
C GLY A 154 8.68 11.04 1.73
N PHE A 155 8.52 9.88 1.09
CA PHE A 155 8.49 9.75 -0.37
C PHE A 155 7.14 10.17 -0.95
N LEU A 156 6.07 10.04 -0.17
CA LEU A 156 4.72 10.41 -0.57
C LEU A 156 4.12 11.42 0.41
N HIS A 157 3.53 12.51 -0.11
CA HIS A 157 2.86 13.50 0.73
C HIS A 157 1.74 12.82 1.55
N PRO A 158 1.56 13.10 2.85
CA PRO A 158 0.59 12.38 3.69
C PRO A 158 -0.85 12.44 3.15
N ALA A 159 -1.31 13.57 2.62
CA ALA A 159 -2.65 13.66 2.02
C ALA A 159 -2.80 12.77 0.76
N LEU A 160 -1.78 12.77 -0.10
CA LEU A 160 -1.75 11.99 -1.34
C LEU A 160 -1.64 10.50 -1.06
N GLY A 161 -0.72 10.15 -0.16
CA GLY A 161 -0.53 8.77 0.28
C GLY A 161 -1.70 8.26 1.09
N GLY A 162 -2.30 9.08 1.94
CA GLY A 162 -3.53 8.73 2.64
C GLY A 162 -4.66 8.40 1.68
N HIS A 163 -4.84 9.19 0.63
CA HIS A 163 -5.85 8.92 -0.39
C HIS A 163 -5.58 7.63 -1.14
N MET A 164 -4.37 7.43 -1.68
CA MET A 164 -4.00 6.16 -2.34
C MET A 164 -4.12 4.95 -1.39
N TRP A 165 -3.77 5.13 -0.12
CA TRP A 165 -3.83 4.09 0.90
C TRP A 165 -5.28 3.78 1.30
N SER A 166 -6.22 4.71 1.10
CA SER A 166 -7.65 4.53 1.37
C SER A 166 -8.52 4.18 0.17
N ASP A 167 -8.12 4.54 -1.05
CA ASP A 167 -8.93 4.46 -2.27
C ASP A 167 -9.09 3.03 -2.80
N VAL A 168 -8.45 2.07 -2.14
CA VAL A 168 -8.71 0.66 -2.28
C VAL A 168 -10.19 0.40 -1.96
N PRO A 169 -11.05 0.13 -2.96
CA PRO A 169 -12.41 -0.32 -2.69
C PRO A 169 -12.24 -1.62 -1.95
N ALA A 170 -12.74 -1.65 -0.72
CA ALA A 170 -12.77 -2.89 0.03
C ALA A 170 -13.43 -3.95 -0.86
N GLY A 171 -12.66 -4.96 -1.25
CA GLY A 171 -13.23 -6.28 -1.48
C GLY A 171 -14.17 -6.64 -0.32
N PRO A 172 -15.03 -7.66 -0.47
CA PRO A 172 -16.17 -7.92 0.40
C PRO A 172 -15.87 -7.63 1.88
N PRO A 173 -16.79 -6.95 2.59
CA PRO A 173 -16.54 -6.28 3.86
C PRO A 173 -15.62 -7.13 4.74
N HIS A 174 -14.38 -6.67 4.84
CA HIS A 174 -13.33 -7.43 5.50
C HIS A 174 -13.80 -7.76 6.90
N ARG A 175 -13.67 -9.05 7.26
CA ARG A 175 -14.04 -9.54 8.58
C ARG A 175 -13.41 -8.61 9.64
N PRO A 176 -14.13 -8.30 10.73
CA PRO A 176 -13.61 -7.49 11.83
C PRO A 176 -12.23 -7.94 12.34
N ASP A 177 -11.88 -9.21 12.06
CA ASP A 177 -10.74 -9.94 12.58
C ASP A 177 -9.50 -9.89 11.64
N GLY A 178 -9.56 -9.22 10.47
CA GLY A 178 -8.43 -9.13 9.52
C GLY A 178 -7.16 -8.46 10.07
N GLY A 179 -7.27 -7.89 11.26
CA GLY A 179 -6.19 -7.40 12.11
C GLY A 179 -5.82 -5.94 11.86
N ARG A 180 -4.88 -5.45 12.70
CA ARG A 180 -4.50 -4.03 12.84
C ARG A 180 -4.27 -3.30 11.50
N ASP A 181 -3.56 -3.95 10.58
CA ASP A 181 -3.10 -3.35 9.32
C ASP A 181 -4.23 -3.13 8.31
N ILE A 182 -5.35 -3.85 8.45
CA ILE A 182 -6.57 -3.68 7.64
C ILE A 182 -7.49 -2.65 8.30
N THR A 183 -7.60 -2.66 9.64
CA THR A 183 -8.37 -1.64 10.38
C THR A 183 -7.85 -0.23 10.12
N ILE A 184 -6.53 -0.06 9.96
CA ILE A 184 -5.96 1.27 9.68
C ILE A 184 -6.46 1.85 8.36
N LEU A 185 -6.78 1.03 7.35
CA LEU A 185 -7.24 1.48 6.03
C LEU A 185 -8.54 2.28 6.17
N ARG A 186 -9.44 1.83 7.06
CA ARG A 186 -10.67 2.56 7.39
C ARG A 186 -10.39 3.90 8.08
N THR A 187 -9.41 3.92 8.98
CA THR A 187 -8.99 5.16 9.68
C THR A 187 -8.41 6.16 8.69
N ILE A 188 -7.55 5.69 7.78
CA ILE A 188 -6.95 6.51 6.74
C ILE A 188 -8.01 7.02 5.76
N ALA A 189 -9.00 6.19 5.38
CA ALA A 189 -10.12 6.62 4.56
C ALA A 189 -10.92 7.78 5.20
N ALA A 190 -11.22 7.68 6.49
CA ALA A 190 -11.88 8.75 7.22
C ALA A 190 -11.02 10.03 7.28
N LEU A 191 -9.71 9.90 7.49
CA LEU A 191 -8.78 11.04 7.48
C LEU A 191 -8.67 11.67 6.09
N SER A 192 -8.57 10.89 5.02
CA SER A 192 -8.55 11.36 3.64
C SER A 192 -9.84 12.06 3.24
N TYR A 193 -10.99 11.57 3.71
CA TYR A 193 -12.26 12.27 3.54
C TYR A 193 -12.29 13.60 4.30
N ALA A 194 -11.91 13.60 5.59
CA ALA A 194 -11.85 14.81 6.39
C ALA A 194 -10.89 15.87 5.79
N TRP A 195 -9.72 15.46 5.30
CA TRP A 195 -8.75 16.37 4.68
C TRP A 195 -9.34 17.13 3.48
N ARG A 196 -10.22 16.47 2.71
CA ARG A 196 -10.94 17.08 1.57
C ARG A 196 -12.01 18.06 2.04
N THR A 197 -12.73 17.75 3.11
CA THR A 197 -13.91 18.50 3.56
C THR A 197 -13.63 19.57 4.63
N THR A 198 -12.48 19.53 5.32
CA THR A 198 -12.09 20.50 6.36
C THR A 198 -10.73 21.17 6.08
N PRO A 199 -10.67 22.17 5.18
CA PRO A 199 -9.41 22.82 4.79
C PRO A 199 -8.58 23.38 5.96
N ALA A 200 -9.24 23.89 7.01
CA ALA A 200 -8.59 24.44 8.19
C ALA A 200 -7.81 23.39 9.02
N ASP A 201 -8.21 22.12 8.95
CA ASP A 201 -7.63 21.05 9.76
C ASP A 201 -6.57 20.22 9.00
N ARG A 202 -6.32 20.53 7.72
CA ARG A 202 -5.41 19.74 6.85
C ARG A 202 -4.04 19.45 7.47
N PRO A 203 -3.32 20.42 8.09
CA PRO A 203 -2.03 20.13 8.70
C PRO A 203 -2.12 19.11 9.86
N THR A 204 -3.19 19.18 10.65
CA THR A 204 -3.45 18.25 11.75
C THR A 204 -3.78 16.85 11.23
N ILE A 205 -4.57 16.78 10.15
CA ILE A 205 -4.96 15.51 9.53
C ILE A 205 -3.76 14.84 8.85
N GLU A 206 -2.92 15.60 8.15
CA GLU A 206 -1.67 15.12 7.55
C GLU A 206 -0.73 14.52 8.59
N ARG A 207 -0.59 15.19 9.75
CA ARG A 207 0.21 14.66 10.87
C ARG A 207 -0.33 13.34 11.38
N ARG A 208 -1.66 13.20 11.53
CA ARG A 208 -2.29 11.93 11.94
C ARG A 208 -2.05 10.81 10.92
N ILE A 209 -2.09 11.10 9.63
CA ILE A 209 -1.78 10.12 8.57
C ILE A 209 -0.32 9.66 8.69
N LEU A 210 0.61 10.60 8.90
CA LEU A 210 2.03 10.32 9.08
C LEU A 210 2.28 9.46 10.33
N ASP A 211 1.68 9.80 11.47
CA ASP A 211 1.80 9.03 12.71
C ASP A 211 1.32 7.59 12.50
N ARG A 212 0.20 7.40 11.81
CA ARG A 212 -0.33 6.06 11.47
C ARG A 212 0.64 5.29 10.58
N ALA A 213 1.18 5.93 9.56
CA ALA A 213 2.17 5.35 8.65
C ALA A 213 3.43 4.85 9.38
N HIS A 214 3.95 5.64 10.32
CA HIS A 214 5.11 5.24 11.13
C HIS A 214 4.86 3.99 11.99
N THR A 215 3.61 3.67 12.33
CA THR A 215 3.30 2.50 13.15
C THR A 215 3.18 1.18 12.37
N LEU A 216 3.19 1.22 11.03
CA LEU A 216 2.88 0.07 10.17
C LEU A 216 3.85 -0.17 9.01
N GLY A 217 4.80 0.72 8.75
CA GLY A 217 5.80 0.51 7.72
C GLY A 217 6.71 -0.70 8.01
N TRP A 218 7.68 -0.94 7.11
CA TRP A 218 8.60 -2.08 7.24
C TRP A 218 9.47 -2.04 8.50
N ARG A 219 9.60 -0.89 9.14
CA ARG A 219 10.30 -0.74 10.41
C ARG A 219 9.41 -1.20 11.56
N THR A 220 9.27 -2.50 11.73
CA THR A 220 8.65 -3.12 12.92
C THR A 220 9.61 -3.16 14.10
N HIS A 221 10.34 -2.07 14.37
CA HIS A 221 10.72 -1.87 15.76
C HIS A 221 9.42 -1.62 16.49
N SER A 222 9.07 -2.53 17.40
CA SER A 222 8.13 -2.23 18.46
C SER A 222 8.43 -0.81 18.93
N PRO A 223 7.44 0.10 19.02
CA PRO A 223 7.60 1.22 19.93
C PRO A 223 7.60 0.58 21.33
N GLY A 224 8.73 -0.04 21.69
CA GLY A 224 9.06 -0.23 23.09
C GLY A 224 9.08 1.17 23.64
N LEU A 225 8.06 1.47 24.45
CA LEU A 225 8.10 2.50 25.47
C LEU A 225 8.85 3.76 25.00
N ILE A 226 8.23 4.54 24.13
CA ILE A 226 8.41 5.98 24.29
C ILE A 226 7.64 6.27 25.58
N GLU A 227 8.36 6.32 26.70
CA GLU A 227 7.83 6.60 28.05
C GLU A 227 7.08 7.94 28.13
N ASP A 228 7.06 8.73 27.05
CA ASP A 228 6.35 10.02 26.94
C ASP A 228 5.38 10.13 25.76
N SER A 229 4.79 9.05 25.25
CA SER A 229 3.68 9.17 24.28
C SER A 229 2.36 9.55 24.96
N PRO A 230 1.77 10.74 24.70
CA PRO A 230 0.54 11.13 25.32
C PRO A 230 -0.64 10.38 24.69
N GLY A 231 -1.23 9.49 25.49
CA GLY A 231 -2.64 9.13 25.41
C GLY A 231 -2.96 7.91 24.56
N ARG A 232 -3.56 6.92 25.22
CA ARG A 232 -4.52 6.00 24.58
C ARG A 232 -5.63 6.84 23.97
N TRP A 233 -5.69 6.92 22.64
CA TRP A 233 -6.80 7.56 21.95
C TRP A 233 -7.87 6.52 21.63
N TYR A 234 -9.02 6.64 22.30
CA TYR A 234 -10.22 5.88 21.97
C TYR A 234 -10.69 6.25 20.56
N VAL A 235 -10.98 5.23 19.75
CA VAL A 235 -11.65 5.40 18.45
C VAL A 235 -13.07 5.85 18.74
N GLN A 236 -13.40 7.08 18.38
CA GLN A 236 -14.78 7.54 18.40
C GLN A 236 -15.45 7.03 17.13
N ALA A 237 -16.46 6.17 17.28
CA ALA A 237 -17.30 5.73 16.18
C ALA A 237 -18.01 6.96 15.55
N PRO A 238 -18.31 6.92 14.24
CA PRO A 238 -19.10 7.99 13.61
C PRO A 238 -20.44 8.16 14.35
N PRO A 239 -20.95 9.40 14.46
CA PRO A 239 -22.25 9.63 15.07
C PRO A 239 -23.33 8.84 14.31
N PRO A 240 -24.29 8.20 15.00
CA PRO A 240 -25.38 7.53 14.33
C PRO A 240 -26.25 8.56 13.59
N ASP A 241 -26.69 8.19 12.39
CA ASP A 241 -27.65 8.98 11.62
C ASP A 241 -28.89 9.25 12.46
N SER A 242 -29.26 10.53 12.57
CA SER A 242 -30.50 10.95 13.22
C SER A 242 -31.69 10.22 12.58
N PRO A 243 -32.61 9.63 13.37
CA PRO A 243 -33.78 9.00 12.80
C PRO A 243 -34.63 10.05 12.09
N THR A 244 -34.88 9.81 10.81
CA THR A 244 -35.90 10.50 10.02
C THR A 244 -37.23 10.35 10.75
N ILE A 245 -37.73 11.44 11.33
CA ILE A 245 -39.12 11.53 11.77
C ILE A 245 -39.95 11.62 10.51
N LEU A 246 -40.59 10.53 10.12
CA LEU A 246 -41.67 10.55 9.14
C LEU A 246 -43.00 10.81 9.88
N PRO A 247 -43.88 11.67 9.31
CA PRO A 247 -45.17 12.02 9.91
C PRO A 247 -46.15 10.86 9.96
#